data_AF-A0A8K0Y621-F1
#
_entry.id   AF-A0A8K0Y621-F1
#
_cell.length_a   1.000
_cell.length_b   1.000
_cell.length_c   1.000
_cell.angle_alpha   90.00
_cell.angle_beta   90.00
_cell.angle_gamma   90.00
#
_symmetry.space_group_name_H-M   'P 1'
#
loop_
_entity.id
_entity.type
_entity.pdbx_description
1 polymer ?
#
loop_
_entity_poly.entity_id
_entity_poly.type
_entity_poly.pdbx_seq_one_letter_code
_entity_poly.pdbx_strand_id
1 'polypeptide(L)'
;MEDPSFTNYILLAAHLMVGFTLVFFAAKAFKRTKYPPMALLVIGFTLLVLGETVVEYGFAFLENEGLQKIIEEGFEIAGFIVLIISVKKS
;
A
#
# COMPACT_ATOMS: atom_id res chain seq x y z
N MET A 1 -6.76 1.26 -26.91
CA MET A 1 -6.33 0.15 -26.05
C MET A 1 -4.87 -0.09 -26.38
N GLU A 2 -3.96 0.61 -25.70
CA GLU A 2 -2.54 0.29 -25.77
C GLU A 2 -2.31 -0.93 -24.89
N ASP A 3 -1.69 -1.98 -25.44
CA ASP A 3 -1.31 -3.14 -24.64
C ASP A 3 -0.43 -2.65 -23.47
N PRO A 4 -0.76 -2.98 -22.21
CA PRO A 4 0.12 -2.65 -21.10
C PRO A 4 1.50 -3.25 -21.39
N SER A 5 2.50 -2.37 -21.51
CA SER A 5 3.85 -2.80 -21.83
C SER A 5 4.33 -3.79 -20.77
N PHE A 6 5.16 -4.75 -21.15
CA PHE A 6 5.78 -5.73 -20.24
C PHE A 6 6.39 -5.07 -18.98
N THR A 7 6.87 -3.83 -19.12
CA THR A 7 7.39 -3.00 -18.03
C THR A 7 6.36 -2.71 -16.93
N ASN A 8 5.09 -2.44 -17.28
CA ASN A 8 4.05 -2.11 -16.31
C ASN A 8 3.73 -3.31 -15.40
N TYR A 9 3.67 -4.51 -15.97
CA TYR A 9 3.48 -5.73 -15.19
C TYR A 9 4.66 -6.04 -14.28
N ILE A 10 5.90 -5.76 -14.72
CA ILE A 10 7.08 -5.90 -13.87
C ILE A 10 7.03 -4.90 -12.72
N LEU A 11 6.68 -3.64 -12.98
CA LEU A 11 6.57 -2.61 -11.96
C LEU A 11 5.51 -2.95 -10.92
N LEU A 12 4.33 -3.41 -11.35
CA LEU A 12 3.29 -3.94 -10.48
C LEU A 12 3.83 -5.08 -9.61
N ALA A 13 4.44 -6.10 -10.23
CA ALA A 13 4.95 -7.25 -9.51
C ALA A 13 6.03 -6.84 -8.49
N ALA A 14 6.89 -5.89 -8.84
CA ALA A 14 7.90 -5.36 -7.93
C ALA A 14 7.26 -4.61 -6.74
N HIS A 15 6.31 -3.69 -6.98
CA HIS A 15 5.61 -2.97 -5.91
C HIS A 15 4.86 -3.93 -4.99
N LEU A 16 4.14 -4.91 -5.54
CA LEU A 16 3.44 -5.91 -4.75
C LEU A 16 4.41 -6.73 -3.90
N MET A 17 5.52 -7.22 -4.47
CA MET A 17 6.51 -8.01 -3.73
C MET A 17 7.19 -7.19 -2.63
N VAL A 18 7.65 -5.99 -2.94
CA VAL A 18 8.35 -5.11 -1.97
C VAL A 18 7.38 -4.70 -0.87
N GLY A 19 6.19 -4.24 -1.24
CA GLY A 19 5.14 -3.85 -0.32
C GLY A 19 4.72 -4.97 0.62
N PHE A 20 4.45 -6.16 0.09
CA PHE A 20 4.08 -7.32 0.90
C PHE A 20 5.23 -7.76 1.82
N THR A 21 6.48 -7.65 1.36
CA THR A 21 7.67 -7.93 2.17
C THR A 21 7.76 -6.96 3.36
N LEU A 22 7.53 -5.66 3.15
CA LEU A 22 7.51 -4.67 4.22
C LEU A 22 6.41 -4.96 5.25
N VAL A 23 5.19 -5.24 4.78
CA VAL A 23 4.06 -5.61 5.65
C VAL A 23 4.39 -6.87 6.44
N PHE A 24 4.95 -7.90 5.79
CA PHE A 24 5.33 -9.15 6.43
C PHE A 24 6.37 -8.93 7.54
N PHE A 25 7.42 -8.15 7.27
CA PHE A 25 8.44 -7.87 8.28
C PHE A 25 7.90 -7.04 9.44
N ALA A 26 7.10 -6.01 9.18
CA ALA A 26 6.44 -5.22 10.22
C ALA A 26 5.52 -6.11 11.09
N ALA A 27 4.76 -7.01 10.47
CA ALA A 27 3.86 -7.92 11.17
C ALA A 27 4.64 -8.96 12.00
N LYS A 28 5.72 -9.50 11.45
CA LYS A 28 6.62 -10.42 12.16
C LYS A 28 7.28 -9.73 13.37
N ALA A 29 7.72 -8.48 13.21
CA ALA A 29 8.27 -7.67 14.28
C ALA A 29 7.24 -7.41 15.38
N PHE A 30 6.02 -6.98 15.00
CA PHE A 30 4.92 -6.77 15.94
C PHE A 30 4.57 -8.03 16.73
N LYS A 31 4.49 -9.20 16.07
CA LYS A 31 4.22 -10.48 16.74
C LYS A 31 5.26 -10.83 17.81
N ARG A 32 6.53 -10.42 17.62
CA ARG A 32 7.62 -10.70 18.57
C ARG A 32 7.72 -9.68 19.69
N THR A 33 7.61 -8.39 19.39
CA THR A 33 7.85 -7.31 20.36
C THR A 33 6.57 -6.86 21.06
N LYS A 34 5.40 -7.06 20.44
CA LYS A 34 4.11 -6.46 20.81
C LYS A 34 4.18 -4.94 20.97
N TYR A 35 5.15 -4.31 20.32
CA TYR A 35 5.37 -2.87 20.41
C TYR A 35 4.32 -2.14 19.56
N PRO A 36 3.45 -1.28 20.15
CA PRO A 36 2.31 -0.71 19.44
C PRO A 36 2.66 0.07 18.15
N PRO A 37 3.78 0.82 18.06
CA PRO A 37 4.20 1.43 16.80
C PRO A 37 4.41 0.42 15.67
N MET A 38 4.86 -0.81 15.94
CA MET A 38 5.03 -1.81 14.88
C MET A 38 3.69 -2.22 14.25
N ALA A 39 2.59 -2.20 15.01
CA ALA A 39 1.26 -2.43 14.43
C ALA A 39 0.82 -1.28 13.50
N LEU A 40 1.20 -0.04 13.83
CA LEU A 40 0.93 1.11 12.98
C LEU A 40 1.72 1.01 11.67
N LEU A 41 2.98 0.54 11.70
CA LEU A 41 3.73 0.25 10.47
C LEU A 41 3.03 -0.77 9.59
N VAL A 42 2.50 -1.86 10.17
CA VAL A 42 1.72 -2.86 9.42
C VAL A 42 0.53 -2.21 8.74
N ILE A 43 -0.25 -1.42 9.46
CA ILE A 43 -1.45 -0.76 8.93
C ILE A 43 -1.07 0.25 7.85
N GLY A 44 -0.07 1.09 8.10
CA GLY A 44 0.39 2.11 7.15
C GLY A 44 0.89 1.50 5.85
N PHE A 45 1.79 0.51 5.91
CA PHE A 45 2.28 -0.16 4.70
C PHE A 45 1.18 -0.95 3.98
N THR A 46 0.22 -1.53 4.72
CA THR A 46 -0.92 -2.22 4.08
C THR A 46 -1.78 -1.24 3.30
N LEU A 47 -2.08 -0.06 3.85
CA LEU A 47 -2.85 0.97 3.15
C LEU A 47 -2.15 1.45 1.87
N LEU A 48 -0.83 1.67 1.94
CA LEU A 48 -0.05 2.06 0.76
C LEU A 48 -0.10 0.99 -0.34
N VAL A 49 0.11 -0.28 0.02
CA VAL A 49 0.06 -1.39 -0.95
C VAL A 49 -1.33 -1.55 -1.54
N LEU A 50 -2.39 -1.43 -0.73
CA LEU A 50 -3.76 -1.53 -1.23
C LEU A 50 -4.11 -0.36 -2.17
N GLY A 51 -3.66 0.86 -1.87
CA GLY A 51 -3.81 2.02 -2.75
C GLY A 51 -3.18 1.74 -4.12
N GLU A 52 -1.88 1.54 -4.18
CA GLU A 52 -1.18 1.34 -5.45
C GLU A 52 -1.59 0.07 -6.19
N THR A 53 -1.83 -1.05 -5.50
CA THR A 53 -2.01 -2.34 -6.23
C THR A 53 -3.46 -2.71 -6.43
N VAL A 54 -4.31 -2.52 -5.42
CA VAL A 54 -5.71 -2.95 -5.48
C VAL A 54 -6.58 -1.86 -6.09
N VAL A 55 -6.28 -0.58 -5.85
CA VAL A 55 -7.09 0.51 -6.42
C VAL A 55 -6.71 0.81 -7.85
N GLU A 56 -5.43 0.86 -8.19
CA GLU A 56 -5.00 1.10 -9.57
C GLU A 56 -5.47 -0.04 -10.52
N TYR A 57 -5.30 -1.31 -10.11
CA TYR A 57 -5.56 -2.46 -11.00
C TYR A 57 -6.88 -3.19 -10.73
N GLY A 58 -7.31 -3.29 -9.47
CA GLY A 58 -8.55 -3.99 -9.10
C GLY A 58 -9.81 -3.18 -9.38
N PHE A 59 -9.71 -1.84 -9.32
CA PHE A 59 -10.81 -0.92 -9.60
C PHE A 59 -10.77 -0.32 -11.02
N ALA A 60 -9.88 -0.79 -11.89
CA ALA A 60 -9.83 -0.39 -13.31
C ALA A 60 -11.13 -0.66 -14.10
N PHE A 61 -12.08 -1.41 -13.53
CA PHE A 61 -13.41 -1.64 -14.09
C PHE A 61 -14.44 -0.54 -13.73
N LEU A 62 -14.10 0.40 -12.85
CA LEU A 62 -14.94 1.58 -12.63
C LEU A 62 -14.82 2.51 -13.84
N GLU A 63 -15.95 2.81 -14.48
CA GLU A 63 -16.02 3.76 -15.61
C GLU A 63 -15.67 5.21 -15.24
N ASN A 64 -15.30 5.48 -13.98
CA ASN A 64 -14.99 6.82 -13.48
C ASN A 64 -13.56 6.90 -12.95
N GLU A 65 -12.62 7.20 -13.86
CA GLU A 65 -11.20 7.39 -13.57
C GLU A 65 -10.94 8.45 -12.48
N GLY A 66 -11.75 9.50 -12.43
CA GLY A 66 -11.62 10.56 -11.42
C GLY A 66 -11.92 10.06 -10.01
N LEU A 67 -12.96 9.24 -9.85
CA LEU A 67 -13.31 8.65 -8.57
C LEU A 67 -12.29 7.59 -8.13
N GLN A 68 -11.79 6.78 -9.07
CA GLN A 68 -10.71 5.81 -8.80
C GLN A 68 -9.46 6.51 -8.27
N LYS A 69 -9.01 7.58 -8.93
CA LYS A 69 -7.83 8.34 -8.52
C LYS A 69 -7.98 8.98 -7.14
N ILE A 70 -9.16 9.54 -6.83
CA ILE A 70 -9.44 10.12 -5.50
C ILE A 70 -9.34 9.04 -4.41
N ILE A 71 -9.85 7.82 -4.68
CA ILE A 71 -9.76 6.72 -3.72
C ILE A 71 -8.31 6.30 -3.53
N GLU A 72 -7.57 6.11 -4.61
CA GLU A 72 -6.15 5.73 -4.60
C GLU A 72 -5.31 6.70 -3.77
N GLU A 73 -5.38 8.00 -4.10
CA GLU A 73 -4.70 9.06 -3.35
C GLU A 73 -5.15 9.11 -1.88
N GLY A 74 -6.43 8.82 -1.61
CA GLY A 74 -6.98 8.73 -0.25
C GLY A 74 -6.35 7.61 0.58
N PHE A 75 -6.17 6.42 -0.01
CA PHE A 75 -5.46 5.31 0.63
C PHE A 75 -3.99 5.64 0.87
N GLU A 76 -3.34 6.27 -0.10
CA GLU A 76 -1.93 6.65 0.00
C GLU A 76 -1.69 7.66 1.13
N ILE A 77 -2.47 8.75 1.15
CA ILE A 77 -2.38 9.78 2.20
C ILE A 77 -2.67 9.18 3.58
N ALA A 78 -3.69 8.34 3.70
CA ALA A 78 -4.01 7.66 4.96
C ALA A 78 -2.85 6.76 5.41
N GLY A 79 -2.25 6.01 4.48
CA GLY A 79 -1.07 5.19 4.73
C GLY A 79 0.11 6.00 5.27
N PHE A 80 0.44 7.13 4.62
CA PHE A 80 1.51 8.01 5.08
C PHE A 80 1.24 8.63 6.45
N ILE A 81 0.01 9.08 6.72
CA ILE A 81 -0.36 9.62 8.03
C ILE A 81 -0.10 8.58 9.13
N VAL A 82 -0.51 7.34 8.90
CA VAL A 82 -0.31 6.25 9.87
C VAL A 82 1.19 5.96 10.06
N LEU A 83 1.98 5.96 8.99
CA LEU A 83 3.45 5.80 9.09
C LEU A 83 4.10 6.94 9.88
N ILE A 84 3.70 8.19 9.64
CA ILE A 84 4.19 9.35 10.40
C ILE A 84 3.86 9.21 11.89
N ILE A 85 2.62 8.82 12.23
CA ILE A 85 2.22 8.58 13.62
C ILE A 85 3.02 7.43 14.23
N SER A 86 3.28 6.38 13.47
CA SER A 86 4.09 5.25 13.90
C SER A 86 5.50 5.68 14.28
N VAL A 87 6.16 6.45 13.41
CA VAL A 87 7.53 6.93 13.65
C VAL A 87 7.56 7.89 14.84
N LYS A 88 6.58 8.80 14.95
CA LYS A 88 6.49 9.75 16.07
C LYS A 88 6.30 9.07 17.43
N LYS A 89 5.64 7.91 17.47
CA LYS A 89 5.40 7.14 18.71
C LYS A 89 6.53 6.17 19.05
N SER A 90 7.49 5.97 18.13
CA SER A 90 8.65 5.11 18.33
C SER A 90 9.76 5.81 19.12
#